data_AF-A0A383EL97-F1
#
_entry.id   AF-A0A383EL97-F1
#
_cell.length_a   1.000
_cell.length_b   1.000
_cell.length_c   1.000
_cell.angle_alpha   90.00
_cell.angle_beta   90.00
_cell.angle_gamma   90.00
#
_symmetry.space_group_name_H-M   'P 1'
#
loop_
_entity.id
_entity.type
_entity.pdbx_description
1 polymer ?
#
loop_
_entity_poly.entity_id
_entity_poly.type
_entity_poly.pdbx_seq_one_letter_code
_entity_poly.pdbx_strand_id
1 'polypeptide(L)'
;MSDQYLGNMLLKRADVQHNFTKEEVEEYIKCRDDIVYFLENHVKIVHVDEGLIPFSLYPFQKDLIQTISENRNVIVKTGRQVGKSTTTLGWLLHYVLFNQSKTVGILANKAATARELLSRIQIAYQHLPKYLQQGLKEWNKGSLELEN
;
A
#
# COMPACT_ATOMS: atom_id res chain seq x y z
N MET A 1 -21.23 16.75 -5.67
CA MET A 1 -19.78 16.88 -5.88
C MET A 1 -19.27 15.51 -6.26
N SER A 2 -18.28 15.39 -7.15
CA SER A 2 -17.75 14.07 -7.52
C SER A 2 -16.97 13.49 -6.34
N ASP A 3 -17.22 12.22 -6.00
CA ASP A 3 -16.51 11.46 -4.96
C ASP A 3 -15.05 11.14 -5.35
N GLN A 4 -14.67 11.53 -6.57
CA GLN A 4 -13.39 11.24 -7.19
C GLN A 4 -12.35 12.30 -6.84
N TYR A 5 -11.14 11.87 -6.53
CA TYR A 5 -10.02 12.78 -6.31
C TYR A 5 -9.45 13.29 -7.64
N LEU A 6 -9.49 14.62 -7.85
CA LEU A 6 -8.98 15.30 -9.06
C LEU A 6 -9.43 14.69 -10.40
N GLY A 7 -10.65 14.13 -10.45
CA GLY A 7 -11.22 13.52 -11.66
C GLY A 7 -10.70 12.11 -11.98
N ASN A 8 -9.90 11.50 -11.12
CA ASN A 8 -9.50 10.10 -11.26
C ASN A 8 -10.56 9.16 -10.66
N MET A 9 -11.22 8.37 -11.50
CA MET A 9 -12.28 7.44 -11.10
C MET A 9 -11.83 6.35 -10.11
N LEU A 10 -10.53 6.05 -10.10
CA LEU A 10 -9.92 5.04 -9.25
C LEU A 10 -9.63 5.54 -7.83
N LEU A 11 -9.64 6.86 -7.62
CA LEU A 11 -9.22 7.48 -6.37
C LEU A 11 -10.40 8.09 -5.63
N LYS A 12 -10.51 7.72 -4.35
CA LYS A 12 -11.50 8.29 -3.41
C LYS A 12 -10.99 9.63 -2.84
N ARG A 13 -11.84 10.66 -2.85
CA ARG A 13 -11.56 11.93 -2.14
C ARG A 13 -11.76 11.77 -0.63
N ALA A 14 -11.08 12.59 0.18
CA ALA A 14 -11.35 12.73 1.60
C ALA A 14 -12.84 13.01 1.90
N ASP A 15 -13.31 12.51 3.04
CA ASP A 15 -14.65 12.68 3.62
C ASP A 15 -15.80 12.08 2.81
N VAL A 16 -15.51 11.19 1.87
CA VAL A 16 -16.54 10.45 1.13
C VAL A 16 -17.10 9.31 2.00
N GLN A 17 -18.39 9.39 2.29
CA GLN A 17 -19.13 8.37 3.03
C GLN A 17 -19.28 7.11 2.16
N HIS A 18 -18.88 5.96 2.69
CA HIS A 18 -19.10 4.65 2.07
C HIS A 18 -20.04 3.84 2.96
N ASN A 19 -21.16 3.39 2.41
CA ASN A 19 -22.11 2.54 3.12
C ASN A 19 -21.61 1.10 3.05
N PHE A 20 -20.85 0.68 4.06
CA PHE A 20 -20.29 -0.67 4.11
C PHE A 20 -21.38 -1.74 4.21
N THR A 21 -21.25 -2.79 3.39
CA THR A 21 -21.98 -4.04 3.62
C THR A 21 -21.33 -4.85 4.75
N LYS A 22 -22.05 -5.84 5.31
CA LYS A 22 -21.47 -6.73 6.32
C LYS A 22 -20.21 -7.45 5.80
N GLU A 23 -20.26 -7.92 4.56
CA GLU A 23 -19.16 -8.61 3.88
C GLU A 23 -17.95 -7.69 3.71
N GLU A 24 -18.16 -6.42 3.35
CA GLU A 24 -17.07 -5.44 3.23
C GLU A 24 -16.42 -5.13 4.59
N VAL A 25 -17.20 -5.08 5.68
CA VAL A 25 -16.66 -4.89 7.03
C VAL A 25 -15.80 -6.09 7.44
N GLU A 26 -16.28 -7.31 7.21
CA GLU A 26 -15.54 -8.53 7.51
C GLU A 26 -14.24 -8.60 6.70
N GLU A 27 -14.30 -8.28 5.40
CA GLU A 27 -13.14 -8.25 4.51
C GLU A 27 -12.14 -7.16 4.92
N TYR A 28 -12.62 -5.98 5.32
CA TYR A 28 -11.77 -4.90 5.82
C TYR A 28 -11.01 -5.32 7.09
N ILE A 29 -11.70 -5.94 8.05
CA ILE A 29 -11.08 -6.44 9.29
C ILE A 29 -10.04 -7.51 8.96
N LYS A 30 -10.37 -8.42 8.05
CA LYS A 30 -9.44 -9.47 7.61
C LYS A 30 -8.19 -8.89 6.95
N CYS A 31 -8.35 -7.88 6.09
CA CYS A 31 -7.21 -7.20 5.47
C CYS A 31 -6.36 -6.43 6.49
N ARG A 32 -7.00 -5.83 7.49
CA ARG A 32 -6.32 -5.12 8.59
C ARG A 32 -5.45 -6.09 9.41
N ASP A 33 -6.00 -7.24 9.77
CA ASP A 33 -5.39 -8.17 10.72
C ASP A 33 -4.44 -9.18 10.03
N ASP A 34 -4.66 -9.49 8.75
CA ASP A 34 -3.80 -10.37 7.95
C ASP A 34 -3.24 -9.62 6.72
N ILE A 35 -2.01 -9.14 6.88
CA ILE A 35 -1.26 -8.44 5.83
C ILE A 35 -0.94 -9.33 4.63
N VAL A 36 -0.65 -10.62 4.82
CA VAL A 36 -0.32 -11.53 3.71
C VAL A 36 -1.56 -11.71 2.85
N TYR A 37 -2.71 -11.93 3.49
CA TYR A 37 -4.00 -11.98 2.81
C TYR A 37 -4.31 -10.69 2.05
N PHE A 38 -4.14 -9.52 2.68
CA PHE A 38 -4.34 -8.23 2.02
C PHE A 38 -3.48 -8.09 0.75
N LEU A 39 -2.20 -8.42 0.85
CA LEU A 39 -1.25 -8.29 -0.25
C LEU A 39 -1.57 -9.24 -1.41
N GLU A 40 -1.85 -10.51 -1.12
CA GLU A 40 -2.09 -11.51 -2.16
C GLU A 40 -3.45 -11.33 -2.87
N ASN A 41 -4.47 -10.77 -2.20
CA ASN A 41 -5.82 -10.68 -2.74
C ASN A 41 -6.17 -9.31 -3.32
N HIS A 42 -5.67 -8.21 -2.75
CA HIS A 42 -6.10 -6.86 -3.10
C HIS A 42 -5.01 -6.00 -3.74
N VAL A 43 -3.74 -6.33 -3.51
CA VAL A 43 -2.62 -5.52 -4.02
C VAL A 43 -2.11 -6.03 -5.35
N LYS A 44 -1.89 -5.10 -6.27
CA LYS A 44 -1.23 -5.35 -7.55
C LYS A 44 0.09 -4.62 -7.63
N ILE A 45 1.06 -5.27 -8.29
CA ILE A 45 2.42 -4.76 -8.48
C ILE A 45 2.76 -4.67 -9.97
N VAL A 46 3.68 -3.78 -10.31
CA VAL A 46 4.16 -3.64 -11.69
C VAL A 46 5.29 -4.65 -11.93
N HIS A 47 5.00 -5.65 -12.75
CA HIS A 47 5.96 -6.54 -13.38
C HIS A 47 6.55 -5.87 -14.62
N VAL A 48 7.84 -6.14 -14.89
CA VAL A 48 8.57 -5.51 -16.02
C VAL A 48 7.98 -5.95 -17.36
N ASP A 49 7.64 -7.24 -17.47
CA ASP A 49 7.20 -7.84 -18.74
C ASP A 49 5.68 -7.97 -18.86
N GLU A 50 4.98 -8.13 -17.73
CA GLU A 50 3.55 -8.49 -17.70
C GLU A 50 2.65 -7.31 -17.31
N GLY A 51 3.27 -6.16 -16.97
CA GLY A 51 2.53 -5.00 -16.48
C GLY A 51 1.96 -5.25 -15.08
N LEU A 52 0.70 -4.88 -14.86
CA LEU A 52 0.11 -4.90 -13.52
C LEU A 52 -0.45 -6.29 -13.17
N ILE A 53 0.20 -6.97 -12.24
CA ILE A 53 -0.14 -8.35 -11.81
C ILE A 53 -0.51 -8.42 -10.32
N PRO A 54 -1.30 -9.42 -9.88
CA PRO A 54 -1.51 -9.68 -8.46
C PRO A 54 -0.20 -9.92 -7.71
N PHE A 55 -0.09 -9.44 -6.47
CA PHE A 55 1.13 -9.59 -5.68
C PHE A 55 1.21 -10.99 -5.03
N SER A 56 1.69 -11.97 -5.78
CA SER A 56 2.00 -13.30 -5.23
C SER A 56 3.30 -13.27 -4.42
N LEU A 57 3.22 -13.59 -3.12
CA LEU A 57 4.36 -13.50 -2.21
C LEU A 57 5.14 -14.83 -2.16
N TYR A 58 6.45 -14.73 -2.35
CA TYR A 58 7.37 -15.83 -2.06
C TYR A 58 7.52 -16.07 -0.54
N PRO A 59 7.90 -17.28 -0.10
CA PRO A 59 8.07 -17.60 1.32
C PRO A 59 8.95 -16.58 2.07
N PHE A 60 10.11 -16.22 1.50
CA PHE A 60 11.01 -15.25 2.13
C PHE A 60 10.37 -13.85 2.27
N GLN A 61 9.43 -13.47 1.40
CA GLN A 61 8.73 -12.20 1.48
C GLN A 61 7.74 -12.20 2.63
N LYS A 62 7.06 -13.33 2.87
CA LYS A 62 6.18 -13.53 4.03
C LYS A 62 6.99 -13.44 5.33
N ASP A 63 8.15 -14.10 5.38
CA ASP A 63 9.06 -14.01 6.54
C ASP A 63 9.53 -12.57 6.79
N LEU A 64 9.87 -11.84 5.72
CA LEU A 64 10.26 -10.44 5.81
C LEU A 64 9.13 -9.55 6.35
N ILE A 65 7.91 -9.73 5.83
CA ILE A 65 6.71 -9.01 6.29
C ILE A 65 6.47 -9.27 7.77
N GLN A 66 6.48 -10.54 8.18
CA GLN A 66 6.29 -10.93 9.58
C GLN A 66 7.36 -10.31 10.48
N THR A 67 8.63 -10.39 10.07
CA THR A 67 9.76 -9.83 10.83
C THR A 67 9.59 -8.31 11.03
N ILE A 68 9.17 -7.57 10.00
CA ILE A 68 8.94 -6.13 10.09
C ILE A 68 7.73 -5.81 10.96
N SER A 69 6.66 -6.61 10.91
CA SER A 69 5.45 -6.40 11.72
C SER A 69 5.67 -6.67 13.21
N GLU A 70 6.51 -7.65 13.56
CA GLU A 70 6.74 -8.05 14.96
C GLU A 70 7.81 -7.22 15.67
N ASN A 71 8.67 -6.52 14.91
CA ASN A 71 9.82 -5.81 15.46
C ASN A 71 9.78 -4.33 15.12
N ARG A 72 10.01 -3.49 16.15
CA ARG A 72 10.08 -2.04 15.97
C ARG A 72 11.20 -1.59 15.03
N ASN A 73 12.34 -2.27 15.08
CA ASN A 73 13.54 -1.94 14.30
C ASN A 73 14.04 -3.19 13.58
N VAL A 74 14.17 -3.12 12.25
CA VAL A 74 14.63 -4.25 11.42
C VAL A 74 15.69 -3.78 10.45
N ILE A 75 16.79 -4.52 10.37
CA ILE A 75 17.83 -4.36 9.35
C ILE A 75 17.84 -5.61 8.47
N VAL A 76 17.62 -5.43 7.17
CA VAL A 76 17.49 -6.53 6.22
C VAL A 76 18.75 -6.63 5.37
N LYS A 77 19.48 -7.74 5.49
CA LYS A 77 20.59 -8.09 4.59
C LYS A 77 20.11 -9.18 3.64
N THR A 78 20.03 -8.86 2.35
CA THR A 78 19.49 -9.79 1.34
C THR A 78 20.13 -9.58 -0.03
N GLY A 79 19.91 -10.55 -0.92
CA GLY A 79 20.43 -10.54 -2.29
C GLY A 79 19.89 -9.41 -3.17
N ARG A 80 20.47 -9.31 -4.37
CA ARG A 80 19.96 -8.44 -5.44
C ARG A 80 18.78 -9.11 -6.13
N GLN A 81 17.90 -8.31 -6.73
CA GLN A 81 16.81 -8.78 -7.60
C GLN A 81 15.79 -9.74 -6.96
N VAL A 82 15.78 -9.91 -5.64
CA VAL A 82 14.79 -10.75 -4.95
C VAL A 82 13.42 -10.08 -4.78
N GLY A 83 13.26 -8.79 -5.10
CA GLY A 83 11.97 -8.10 -4.90
C GLY A 83 11.75 -7.51 -3.49
N LYS A 84 12.82 -7.36 -2.69
CA LYS A 84 12.77 -6.79 -1.33
C LYS A 84 12.02 -5.45 -1.23
N SER A 85 12.24 -4.54 -2.18
CA SER A 85 11.65 -3.21 -2.16
C SER A 85 10.14 -3.31 -2.34
N THR A 86 9.68 -4.12 -3.30
CA THR A 86 8.26 -4.34 -3.54
C THR A 86 7.56 -4.91 -2.31
N THR A 87 8.19 -5.87 -1.62
CA THR A 87 7.67 -6.43 -0.36
C THR A 87 7.55 -5.38 0.74
N THR A 88 8.60 -4.59 0.98
CA THR A 88 8.57 -3.54 2.01
C THR A 88 7.55 -2.44 1.67
N LEU A 89 7.38 -2.10 0.39
CA LEU A 89 6.36 -1.13 -0.04
C LEU A 89 4.94 -1.65 0.13
N GLY A 90 4.71 -2.95 -0.12
CA GLY A 90 3.43 -3.60 0.17
C GLY A 90 3.09 -3.52 1.66
N TRP A 91 4.05 -3.83 2.53
CA TRP A 91 3.91 -3.65 3.97
C TRP A 91 3.63 -2.19 4.34
N LEU A 92 4.33 -1.24 3.72
CA LEU A 92 4.15 0.18 3.99
C LEU A 92 2.76 0.67 3.59
N LEU A 93 2.23 0.20 2.46
CA LEU A 93 0.88 0.48 1.99
C LEU A 93 -0.16 -0.02 3.00
N HIS A 94 -0.04 -1.27 3.45
CA HIS A 94 -0.88 -1.81 4.52
C HIS A 94 -0.79 -0.95 5.80
N TYR A 95 0.43 -0.61 6.21
CA TYR A 95 0.66 0.18 7.42
C TYR A 95 -0.07 1.53 7.39
N VAL A 96 0.03 2.30 6.30
CA VAL A 96 -0.62 3.61 6.21
C VAL A 96 -2.15 3.53 6.07
N LEU A 97 -2.68 2.46 5.48
CA LEU A 97 -4.13 2.27 5.33
C LEU A 97 -4.81 1.93 6.66
N PHE A 98 -4.15 1.10 7.47
CA PHE A 98 -4.75 0.46 8.63
C PHE A 98 -4.29 1.04 9.98
N ASN A 99 -3.39 2.02 9.99
CA ASN A 99 -2.97 2.72 11.20
C ASN A 99 -3.25 4.22 11.10
N GLN A 100 -4.04 4.72 12.04
CA GLN A 100 -4.42 6.13 12.09
C GLN A 100 -3.27 7.02 12.58
N SER A 101 -3.22 8.24 12.06
CA SER A 101 -2.29 9.30 12.49
C SER A 101 -0.80 8.87 12.47
N LYS A 102 -0.38 8.17 11.41
CA LYS A 102 1.02 7.74 11.22
C LYS A 102 1.70 8.54 10.12
N THR A 103 2.85 9.13 10.47
CA THR A 103 3.75 9.75 9.49
C THR A 103 4.84 8.76 9.09
N VAL A 104 5.02 8.57 7.78
CA VAL A 104 5.98 7.62 7.22
C VAL A 104 6.98 8.36 6.33
N GLY A 105 8.26 8.07 6.51
CA GLY A 105 9.34 8.61 5.69
C GLY A 105 10.03 7.53 4.85
N ILE A 106 10.22 7.80 3.55
CA ILE A 106 11.01 6.96 2.65
C ILE A 106 12.34 7.67 2.38
N LEU A 107 13.44 7.13 2.90
CA LEU A 107 14.78 7.69 2.72
C LEU A 107 15.59 6.87 1.71
N ALA A 108 16.33 7.57 0.86
CA ALA A 108 17.26 6.98 -0.10
C ALA A 108 18.43 7.94 -0.34
N ASN A 109 19.53 7.41 -0.86
CA ASN A 109 20.72 8.21 -1.20
C ASN A 109 20.42 9.31 -2.24
N LYS A 110 19.41 9.11 -3.10
CA LYS A 110 18.94 10.10 -4.07
C LYS A 110 17.44 10.32 -3.91
N ALA A 111 17.01 11.58 -3.91
CA ALA A 111 15.59 11.95 -3.83
C ALA A 111 14.74 11.30 -4.93
N ALA A 112 15.29 11.16 -6.14
CA ALA A 112 14.62 10.49 -7.25
C ALA A 112 14.26 9.02 -6.92
N THR A 113 15.14 8.30 -6.21
CA THR A 113 14.89 6.91 -5.79
C THR A 113 13.76 6.83 -4.78
N ALA A 114 13.70 7.74 -3.81
CA ALA A 114 12.59 7.79 -2.85
C ALA A 114 11.24 8.06 -3.54
N ARG A 115 11.21 9.00 -4.51
CA ARG A 115 10.01 9.30 -5.30
C ARG A 115 9.56 8.14 -6.18
N GLU A 116 10.51 7.37 -6.74
CA GLU A 116 10.18 6.16 -7.50
C GLU A 116 9.50 5.11 -6.62
N LEU A 117 10.01 4.89 -5.41
CA LEU A 117 9.39 3.98 -4.44
C LEU A 117 7.98 4.44 -4.06
N LEU A 118 7.78 5.74 -3.81
CA LEU A 118 6.46 6.31 -3.53
C LEU A 118 5.49 6.12 -4.72
N SER A 119 5.96 6.32 -5.95
CA SER A 119 5.16 6.10 -7.17
C SER A 119 4.64 4.66 -7.26
N ARG A 120 5.45 3.66 -6.86
CA ARG A 120 5.00 2.25 -6.82
C ARG A 120 3.88 2.03 -5.80
N ILE A 121 3.96 2.66 -4.63
CA ILE A 121 2.87 2.63 -3.62
C ILE A 121 1.62 3.28 -4.18
N GLN A 122 1.74 4.42 -4.84
CA GLN A 122 0.63 5.14 -5.46
C GLN A 122 -0.06 4.32 -6.56
N ILE A 123 0.69 3.56 -7.35
CA ILE A 123 0.09 2.64 -8.33
C ILE A 123 -0.68 1.54 -7.62
N ALA A 124 -0.06 0.86 -6.64
CA ALA A 124 -0.72 -0.19 -5.87
C ALA A 124 -2.02 0.33 -5.20
N TYR A 125 -1.95 1.52 -4.60
CA TYR A 125 -3.08 2.20 -3.97
C TYR A 125 -4.24 2.46 -4.94
N GLN A 126 -3.96 2.98 -6.14
CA GLN A 126 -4.97 3.27 -7.16
C GLN A 126 -5.79 2.04 -7.56
N HIS A 127 -5.21 0.86 -7.47
CA HIS A 127 -5.86 -0.38 -7.88
C HIS A 127 -6.56 -1.12 -6.74
N LEU A 128 -6.57 -0.55 -5.53
CA LEU A 128 -7.33 -1.11 -4.40
C LEU A 128 -8.84 -0.92 -4.61
N PRO A 129 -9.67 -1.84 -4.10
CA PRO A 129 -11.09 -1.61 -3.93
C PRO A 129 -11.37 -0.33 -3.12
N LYS A 130 -12.40 0.43 -3.51
CA LYS A 130 -12.71 1.73 -2.89
C LYS A 130 -12.99 1.67 -1.39
N TYR A 131 -13.52 0.54 -0.90
CA TYR A 131 -13.81 0.34 0.52
C TYR A 131 -12.54 0.05 1.36
N LEU A 132 -11.42 -0.35 0.73
CA LEU A 132 -10.11 -0.50 1.37
C LEU A 132 -9.25 0.78 1.25
N GLN A 133 -9.66 1.74 0.42
CA GLN A 133 -8.99 3.03 0.25
C GLN A 133 -9.38 4.01 1.37
N GLN A 134 -8.40 4.79 1.81
CA GLN A 134 -8.63 5.97 2.67
C GLN A 134 -8.74 7.21 1.79
N GLY A 135 -9.74 8.06 2.00
CA GLY A 135 -9.89 9.28 1.19
C GLY A 135 -8.61 10.12 1.12
N LEU A 136 -8.28 10.62 -0.07
CA LEU A 136 -7.05 11.39 -0.31
C LEU A 136 -7.22 12.87 0.08
N LYS A 137 -6.24 13.38 0.85
CA LYS A 137 -6.02 14.82 1.09
C LYS A 137 -4.98 15.37 0.11
N GLU A 138 -3.80 14.75 0.07
CA GLU A 138 -2.72 15.10 -0.86
C GLU A 138 -2.29 13.93 -1.74
N TRP A 139 -2.01 14.22 -3.01
CA TRP A 139 -1.48 13.27 -3.97
C TRP A 139 -0.49 13.95 -4.93
N ASN A 140 0.80 13.79 -4.70
CA ASN A 140 1.83 14.33 -5.59
C ASN A 140 3.07 13.42 -5.67
N LYS A 141 4.11 13.84 -6.41
CA LYS A 141 5.32 13.01 -6.63
C LYS A 141 6.20 12.84 -5.39
N GLY A 142 5.99 13.62 -4.33
CA GLY A 142 6.82 13.67 -3.12
C GLY A 142 6.08 13.31 -1.84
N SER A 143 4.75 13.46 -1.79
CA SER A 143 3.90 13.14 -0.65
C SER A 143 2.58 12.49 -1.08
N LEU A 144 2.04 11.71 -0.15
CA LEU A 144 0.72 11.09 -0.16
C LEU A 144 0.14 11.33 1.23
N GLU A 145 -1.04 11.94 1.33
CA GLU A 145 -1.73 12.15 2.60
C GLU A 145 -3.14 11.57 2.53
N LEU A 146 -3.44 10.71 3.50
CA LEU A 146 -4.71 10.00 3.65
C LEU A 146 -5.60 10.70 4.70
N GLU A 147 -6.88 10.38 4.72
CA GLU A 147 -7.84 11.01 5.63
C GLU A 147 -7.67 10.62 7.11
N ASN A 148 -7.02 9.49 7.37
CA ASN A 148 -6.91 8.80 8.67
C ASN A 148 -5.73 9.22 9.57
#